data_AF-A0A1X7LVN7-F1
#
_entry.id   AF-A0A1X7LVN7-F1
#
_cell.length_a   1.000
_cell.length_b   1.000
_cell.length_c   1.000
_cell.angle_alpha   90.00
_cell.angle_beta   90.00
_cell.angle_gamma   90.00
#
_symmetry.space_group_name_H-M   'P 1'
#
loop_
_entity.id
_entity.type
_entity.pdbx_description
1 polymer ?
#
loop_
_entity_poly.entity_id
_entity_poly.type
_entity_poly.pdbx_seq_one_letter_code
_entity_poly.pdbx_strand_id
1 'polypeptide(L)'
;MVQLTLSEFISESKQVLDKQREELERELKDKILGFVEENILSKINISNPLLQGRVKGTSSLSEKIIRKRYADRYKNNPPKFVSELPDLIGLRIVDCQQ
;
A
#
# COMPACT_ATOMS: atom_id res chain seq x y z
N MET A 1 -2.61 -11.48 28.15
CA MET A 1 -2.41 -10.90 26.81
C MET A 1 -0.93 -10.54 26.71
N VAL A 2 -0.18 -11.20 25.83
CA VAL A 2 1.24 -10.88 25.63
C VAL A 2 1.32 -9.58 24.85
N GLN A 3 1.97 -8.57 25.42
CA GLN A 3 2.14 -7.27 24.78
C GLN A 3 3.39 -7.35 23.88
N LEU A 4 3.21 -7.35 22.56
CA LEU A 4 4.33 -7.25 21.64
C LEU A 4 5.11 -5.96 21.90
N THR A 5 6.43 -6.06 21.84
CA THR A 5 7.29 -4.89 21.74
C THR A 5 7.09 -4.21 20.39
N LEU A 6 7.46 -2.92 20.31
CA LEU A 6 7.37 -2.16 19.05
C LEU A 6 8.16 -2.83 17.91
N SER A 7 9.31 -3.43 18.22
CA SER A 7 10.14 -4.14 17.24
C SER A 7 9.44 -5.39 16.70
N GLU A 8 8.82 -6.18 17.58
CA GLU A 8 8.06 -7.37 17.19
C GLU A 8 6.84 -6.99 16.34
N PHE A 9 6.08 -5.97 16.77
CA PHE A 9 4.94 -5.47 16.01
C PHE A 9 5.35 -5.02 14.59
N ILE A 10 6.47 -4.31 14.45
CA ILE A 10 7.01 -3.90 13.15
C ILE A 10 7.41 -5.13 12.33
N SER A 11 8.12 -6.08 12.92
CA SER A 11 8.59 -7.29 12.24
C SER A 11 7.43 -8.13 11.71
N GLU A 12 6.44 -8.41 12.56
CA GLU A 12 5.25 -9.16 12.18
C GLU A 12 4.42 -8.41 11.13
N SER A 13 4.26 -7.09 11.25
CA SER A 13 3.56 -6.28 10.24
C SER A 13 4.23 -6.37 8.87
N LYS A 14 5.57 -6.37 8.84
CA LYS A 14 6.34 -6.55 7.59
C LYS A 14 6.12 -7.94 7.01
N GLN A 15 6.13 -8.98 7.83
CA GLN A 15 5.89 -10.34 7.35
C GLN A 15 4.48 -10.53 6.80
N VAL A 16 3.47 -9.95 7.45
CA VAL A 16 2.08 -9.98 6.93
C VAL A 16 2.01 -9.27 5.58
N LEU A 17 2.60 -8.07 5.48
CA LEU A 17 2.63 -7.32 4.22
C LEU A 17 3.33 -8.09 3.10
N ASP A 18 4.47 -8.71 3.39
CA ASP A 18 5.26 -9.43 2.40
C ASP A 18 4.50 -10.66 1.86
N LYS A 19 3.78 -11.38 2.74
CA LYS A 19 2.92 -12.50 2.33
C LYS A 19 1.77 -12.08 1.42
N GLN A 20 1.22 -10.88 1.62
CA GLN A 20 0.11 -10.35 0.81
C GLN A 20 0.61 -9.63 -0.45
N ARG A 21 1.91 -9.36 -0.56
CA ARG A 21 2.46 -8.48 -1.57
C ARG A 21 2.22 -8.95 -2.99
N GLU A 22 2.46 -10.23 -3.27
CA GLU A 22 2.27 -10.79 -4.61
C GLU A 22 0.80 -10.69 -5.07
N GLU A 23 -0.12 -10.95 -4.15
CA GLU A 23 -1.56 -10.84 -4.41
C GLU A 23 -1.97 -9.38 -4.67
N LEU A 24 -1.48 -8.45 -3.85
CA LEU A 24 -1.72 -7.01 -4.02
C LEU A 24 -1.13 -6.47 -5.32
N GLU A 25 0.07 -6.92 -5.70
CA GLU A 25 0.71 -6.52 -6.96
C GLU A 25 -0.05 -7.07 -8.16
N ARG A 26 -0.58 -8.30 -8.06
CA ARG A 26 -1.44 -8.89 -9.08
C ARG A 26 -2.76 -8.13 -9.21
N GLU A 27 -3.47 -7.89 -8.11
CA GLU A 27 -4.73 -7.15 -8.11
C GLU A 27 -4.57 -5.72 -8.63
N LEU A 28 -3.47 -5.06 -8.25
CA LEU A 28 -3.11 -3.75 -8.79
C LEU A 28 -3.00 -3.79 -10.32
N LYS A 29 -2.24 -4.73 -10.87
CA LYS A 29 -2.02 -4.82 -12.33
C LYS A 29 -3.29 -5.23 -13.07
N ASP A 30 -3.94 -6.30 -12.63
CA ASP A 30 -4.99 -6.97 -13.40
C ASP A 30 -6.34 -6.25 -13.31
N LYS A 31 -6.61 -5.55 -12.20
CA LYS A 31 -7.91 -4.90 -11.99
C LYS A 31 -7.78 -3.39 -11.95
N ILE A 32 -6.91 -2.87 -11.08
CA ILE A 32 -6.92 -1.44 -10.75
C ILE A 32 -6.38 -0.60 -11.90
N LEU A 33 -5.22 -0.98 -12.47
CA LEU A 33 -4.61 -0.22 -13.57
C LEU A 33 -5.51 -0.21 -14.81
N GLY A 34 -6.00 -1.38 -15.22
CA GLY A 34 -6.93 -1.50 -16.36
C GLY A 34 -8.21 -0.69 -16.15
N PHE A 35 -8.83 -0.79 -14.96
CA PHE A 35 -10.02 0.00 -14.65
C PHE A 35 -9.77 1.50 -14.76
N VAL A 36 -8.66 2.01 -14.21
CA VAL A 36 -8.32 3.44 -14.25
C VAL A 36 -8.04 3.88 -15.69
N GLU A 37 -7.33 3.09 -16.47
CA GLU A 37 -7.04 3.38 -17.86
C GLU A 37 -8.33 3.46 -18.70
N GLU A 38 -9.20 2.46 -18.59
CA GLU A 38 -10.44 2.37 -19.35
C GLU A 38 -11.52 3.36 -18.91
N ASN A 39 -11.62 3.68 -17.62
CA ASN A 39 -12.75 4.46 -17.09
C ASN A 39 -12.41 5.91 -16.74
N ILE A 40 -11.13 6.22 -16.53
CA ILE A 40 -10.67 7.55 -16.14
C ILE A 40 -9.83 8.15 -17.27
N LEU A 41 -8.72 7.50 -17.64
CA LEU A 41 -7.76 8.07 -18.59
C LEU A 41 -8.35 8.22 -20.00
N SER A 42 -9.15 7.26 -20.46
CA SER A 42 -9.82 7.33 -21.77
C SER A 42 -10.83 8.48 -21.90
N LYS A 43 -11.32 9.03 -20.78
CA LYS A 43 -12.37 10.06 -20.73
C LYS A 43 -11.83 11.47 -20.48
N ILE A 44 -10.54 11.58 -20.19
CA ILE A 44 -9.87 12.86 -19.93
C ILE A 44 -8.91 13.16 -21.06
N ASN A 45 -8.85 14.43 -21.46
CA ASN A 45 -8.02 14.86 -22.59
C ASN A 45 -6.56 15.09 -22.15
N ILE A 46 -5.92 14.05 -21.59
CA ILE A 46 -4.51 14.05 -21.22
C ILE A 46 -3.72 13.39 -22.36
N SER A 47 -2.65 14.03 -22.82
CA SER A 47 -1.83 13.50 -23.90
C SER A 47 -0.84 12.49 -23.35
N ASN A 48 -1.05 11.21 -23.69
CA ASN A 48 -0.16 10.09 -23.33
C ASN A 48 0.10 9.95 -21.80
N PRO A 49 -0.96 9.75 -20.98
CA PRO A 49 -0.81 9.60 -19.53
C PRO A 49 -0.04 8.32 -19.18
N LEU A 50 0.98 8.44 -18.33
CA LEU A 50 1.68 7.30 -17.75
C LEU A 50 1.04 6.96 -16.40
N LEU A 51 0.38 5.81 -16.33
CA LEU A 51 -0.18 5.26 -15.10
C LEU A 51 0.82 4.29 -14.45
N GLN A 52 1.22 4.59 -13.22
CA GLN A 52 2.10 3.74 -12.43
C GLN A 52 1.44 3.38 -11.11
N GLY A 53 1.29 2.07 -10.88
CA GLY A 53 0.92 1.53 -9.59
C GLY A 53 2.14 1.14 -8.77
N ARG A 54 2.05 1.29 -7.44
CA ARG A 54 3.05 0.81 -6.50
C ARG A 54 2.38 0.20 -5.27
N VAL A 55 2.76 -1.01 -4.91
CA VAL A 55 2.48 -1.57 -3.58
C VAL A 55 3.52 -1.05 -2.58
N LYS A 56 3.08 -0.69 -1.39
CA LYS A 56 3.94 -0.12 -0.35
C LYS A 56 5.02 -1.13 0.07
N GLY A 57 6.26 -0.67 0.15
CA GLY A 57 7.38 -1.49 0.61
C GLY A 57 7.50 -1.56 2.14
N THR A 58 8.12 -2.63 2.63
CA THR A 58 8.35 -2.91 4.06
C THR A 58 9.22 -1.86 4.75
N SER A 59 10.17 -1.24 4.04
CA SER A 59 11.07 -0.22 4.60
C SER A 59 10.32 1.02 5.11
N SER A 60 9.36 1.53 4.34
CA SER A 60 8.55 2.71 4.71
C SER A 60 7.48 2.40 5.75
N LEU A 61 7.20 1.12 6.01
CA LEU A 61 6.20 0.70 6.99
C LEU A 61 6.66 1.00 8.42
N SER A 62 7.94 0.74 8.74
CA SER A 62 8.52 0.94 10.08
C SER A 62 8.38 2.39 10.53
N GLU A 63 8.82 3.34 9.70
CA GLU A 63 8.74 4.77 10.01
C GLU A 63 7.28 5.20 10.23
N LYS A 64 6.36 4.67 9.43
CA LYS A 64 4.94 4.98 9.54
C LYS A 64 4.33 4.47 10.86
N ILE A 65 4.67 3.25 11.26
CA ILE A 65 4.26 2.65 12.54
C ILE A 65 4.71 3.54 13.70
N ILE A 66 5.96 3.98 13.69
CA ILE A 66 6.56 4.82 14.72
C ILE A 66 5.88 6.20 14.73
N ARG A 67 5.85 6.89 13.58
CA ARG A 67 5.33 8.27 13.45
C ARG A 67 3.86 8.41 13.84
N LYS A 68 3.05 7.37 13.60
CA LYS A 68 1.60 7.40 13.87
C LYS A 68 1.20 6.60 15.12
N ARG A 69 2.16 6.01 15.84
CA ARG A 69 1.95 5.15 17.02
C ARG A 69 0.93 4.04 16.75
N TYR A 70 1.11 3.33 15.64
CA TYR A 70 0.15 2.31 15.23
C TYR A 70 0.16 1.07 16.14
N ALA A 71 1.30 0.74 16.77
CA ALA A 71 1.38 -0.36 17.73
C ALA A 71 0.36 -0.17 18.88
N ASP A 72 0.25 1.05 19.41
CA ASP A 72 -0.70 1.40 20.48
C ASP A 72 -2.16 1.35 19.98
N ARG A 73 -2.43 1.95 18.81
CA ARG A 73 -3.79 2.03 18.24
C ARG A 73 -4.37 0.67 17.89
N TYR A 74 -3.54 -0.22 17.36
CA TYR A 74 -3.94 -1.55 16.92
C TYR A 74 -3.79 -2.59 18.02
N LYS A 75 -3.52 -2.18 19.26
CA LYS A 75 -3.38 -3.07 20.44
C LYS A 75 -2.46 -4.25 20.16
N ASN A 76 -1.35 -4.02 19.47
CA ASN A 76 -0.42 -5.06 19.04
C ASN A 76 -1.04 -6.17 18.18
N ASN A 77 -1.92 -5.82 17.23
CA ASN A 77 -2.46 -6.73 16.21
C ASN A 77 -1.94 -6.37 14.80
N PRO A 78 -0.80 -6.94 14.36
CA PRO A 78 -0.20 -6.65 13.05
C PRO A 78 -1.10 -7.00 11.85
N PRO A 79 -1.80 -8.16 11.81
CA PRO A 79 -2.70 -8.48 10.71
C PRO A 79 -3.78 -7.42 10.50
N LYS A 80 -4.43 -6.98 11.59
CA LYS A 80 -5.46 -5.95 11.52
C LYS A 80 -4.92 -4.60 11.06
N PHE A 81 -3.71 -4.24 11.50
CA PHE A 81 -3.04 -3.03 11.06
C PHE A 81 -2.76 -3.03 9.55
N VAL A 82 -2.23 -4.13 9.01
CA VAL A 82 -1.93 -4.24 7.57
C VAL A 82 -3.21 -4.20 6.73
N SER A 83 -4.26 -4.91 7.13
CA SER A 83 -5.54 -4.92 6.40
C SER A 83 -6.24 -3.56 6.37
N GLU A 84 -6.06 -2.74 7.41
CA GLU A 84 -6.67 -1.40 7.49
C GLU A 84 -5.74 -0.29 6.98
N LEU A 85 -4.57 -0.64 6.41
CA LEU A 85 -3.62 0.35 5.95
C LEU A 85 -4.16 1.08 4.70
N PRO A 86 -4.47 2.39 4.77
CA PRO A 86 -5.17 3.08 3.69
C PRO A 86 -4.30 3.35 2.45
N ASP A 87 -2.98 3.24 2.57
CA ASP A 87 -1.99 3.56 1.53
C ASP A 87 -1.16 2.32 1.14
N LEU A 88 -1.78 1.14 1.20
CA LEU A 88 -1.16 -0.12 0.82
C LEU A 88 -0.85 -0.15 -0.68
N ILE A 89 -1.78 0.37 -1.49
CA ILE A 89 -1.67 0.53 -2.93
C ILE A 89 -1.68 2.03 -3.24
N GLY A 90 -0.62 2.51 -3.89
CA GLY A 90 -0.52 3.87 -4.40
C GLY A 90 -0.60 3.88 -5.91
N LEU A 91 -1.39 4.79 -6.47
CA LEU A 91 -1.46 5.07 -7.90
C LEU A 91 -0.87 6.44 -8.19
N ARG A 92 -0.10 6.55 -9.26
CA ARG A 92 0.45 7.80 -9.77
C ARG A 92 0.09 7.93 -11.25
N ILE A 93 -0.55 9.02 -11.61
CA ILE A 93 -0.79 9.41 -13.01
C ILE A 93 0.18 10.56 -13.30
N VAL A 94 0.97 10.41 -14.36
CA VAL A 94 1.91 11.43 -14.83
C VAL A 94 1.50 11.84 -16.22
N ASP A 95 1.37 13.15 -16.45
CA ASP A 95 1.26 13.69 -17.80
C ASP A 95 2.69 13.82 -18.36
N CYS A 96 2.96 13.16 -19.48
CA CYS A 96 4.28 13.10 -20.09
C CYS A 96 4.56 14.27 -21.04
N GLN A 97 3.79 15.37 -20.97
CA GLN A 97 4.11 16.62 -21.66
C GLN A 97 5.32 17.32 -20.99
N GLN A 98 6.53 16.87 -21.31
CA GLN A 98 7.77 17.67 -21.26
C GLN A 98 8.41 17.69 -22.64
#